data_AF-A0A928VQJ8-F1
#
_entry.id   AF-A0A928VQJ8-F1
#
_cell.length_a   1.000
_cell.length_b   1.000
_cell.length_c   1.000
_cell.angle_alpha   90.00
_cell.angle_beta   90.00
_cell.angle_gamma   90.00
#
_symmetry.space_group_name_H-M   'P 1'
#
loop_
_entity.id
_entity.type
_entity.pdbx_description
1 polymer ?
#
loop_
_entity_poly.entity_id
_entity_poly.type
_entity_poly.pdbx_seq_one_letter_code
_entity_poly.pdbx_strand_id
1 'polypeptide(L)'
;MATKFKFDWGNFLQGGLLLYAMASLLMFDPIKSLGIALYEFSWVPTTAIVTQAATRNKATFTYQYTVNNQVFQSQRYAIAPRRKTAIEAIREFELGQAVNIYYNPRNPQQAIVMKRKLAPIFILFRLLFGGIFAWMATGLTFFEDVGGLINYRMEKEDQAALKFGAQYQERLDEPVEQLVPEIIRHLPKALRRSLGKYLNQQKRQGGASYLRSKTGLPPKLCEQIMEQLEHERNQ
;
A
#
# COMPACT_ATOMS: atom_id res chain seq x y z
N MET A 1 -1.68 6.00 30.74
CA MET A 1 -1.07 7.12 30.00
C MET A 1 -1.46 6.99 28.54
N ALA A 2 -2.29 7.89 28.03
CA ALA A 2 -2.64 7.94 26.61
C ALA A 2 -1.47 8.60 25.86
N THR A 3 -0.77 7.85 25.01
CA THR A 3 0.20 8.42 24.08
C THR A 3 -0.57 9.25 23.06
N LYS A 4 -0.44 10.59 23.13
CA LYS A 4 -0.97 11.49 22.10
C LYS A 4 -0.22 11.19 20.80
N PHE A 5 -0.89 10.54 19.88
CA PHE A 5 -0.43 10.37 18.51
C PHE A 5 -0.23 11.77 17.90
N LYS A 6 1.03 12.13 17.59
CA LYS A 6 1.35 13.36 16.88
C LYS A 6 1.63 12.99 15.44
N PHE A 7 0.69 13.30 14.56
CA PHE A 7 0.87 13.13 13.12
C PHE A 7 1.96 14.08 12.62
N ASP A 8 3.02 13.53 12.03
CA ASP A 8 4.10 14.33 11.44
C ASP A 8 3.73 14.77 10.02
N TRP A 9 3.25 16.01 9.92
CA TRP A 9 2.90 16.63 8.64
C TRP A 9 4.11 16.77 7.70
N GLY A 10 5.34 16.85 8.21
CA GLY A 10 6.54 17.04 7.40
C GLY A 10 6.83 15.83 6.50
N ASN A 11 6.87 14.64 7.09
CA ASN A 11 7.17 13.40 6.35
C ASN A 11 6.01 13.01 5.42
N PHE A 12 4.76 13.26 5.84
CA PHE A 12 3.60 13.07 4.98
C PHE A 12 3.68 13.94 3.72
N LEU A 13 4.08 15.21 3.86
CA LEU A 13 4.22 16.13 2.73
C LEU A 13 5.40 15.79 1.82
N GLN A 14 6.52 15.31 2.37
CA GLN A 14 7.75 15.06 1.59
C GLN A 14 7.69 13.77 0.76
N GLY A 15 7.08 12.69 1.28
CA GLY A 15 7.02 11.40 0.59
C GLY A 15 5.61 10.93 0.25
N GLY A 16 4.67 11.07 1.19
CA GLY A 16 3.30 10.59 1.05
C GLY A 16 2.54 11.30 -0.06
N LEU A 17 2.58 12.64 -0.07
CA LEU A 17 1.86 13.46 -1.04
C LEU A 17 2.24 13.13 -2.49
N LEU A 18 3.53 12.95 -2.77
CA LEU A 18 4.02 12.62 -4.11
C LEU A 18 3.51 11.25 -4.56
N LEU A 19 3.57 10.23 -3.70
CA LEU A 19 3.07 8.90 -4.01
C LEU A 19 1.54 8.89 -4.21
N TYR A 20 0.79 9.66 -3.42
CA TYR A 20 -0.65 9.82 -3.62
C TYR A 20 -0.99 10.55 -4.92
N ALA A 21 -0.23 11.59 -5.29
CA ALA A 21 -0.39 12.27 -6.57
C ALA A 21 -0.10 11.32 -7.74
N MET A 22 0.97 10.52 -7.65
CA MET A 22 1.30 9.51 -8.65
C MET A 22 0.23 8.41 -8.76
N ALA A 23 -0.25 7.89 -7.62
CA ALA A 23 -1.33 6.92 -7.59
C ALA A 23 -2.61 7.48 -8.22
N SER A 24 -2.95 8.73 -7.91
CA SER A 24 -4.11 9.42 -8.49
C SER A 24 -3.99 9.56 -10.00
N LEU A 25 -2.81 9.96 -10.50
CA LEU A 25 -2.55 10.13 -11.93
C LEU A 25 -2.62 8.79 -12.68
N LEU A 26 -2.14 7.71 -12.07
CA LEU A 26 -2.23 6.36 -12.64
C LEU A 26 -3.65 5.80 -12.61
N MET A 27 -4.46 6.12 -11.60
CA MET A 27 -5.80 5.55 -11.40
C MET A 27 -6.94 6.33 -12.09
N PHE A 28 -6.78 7.62 -12.33
CA PHE A 28 -7.87 8.47 -12.84
C PHE A 28 -8.40 8.01 -14.21
N ASP A 29 -7.52 7.80 -15.18
CA ASP A 29 -7.87 7.34 -16.51
C ASP A 29 -8.52 5.93 -16.50
N PRO A 30 -7.97 4.93 -15.79
CA PRO A 30 -8.60 3.62 -15.64
C PRO A 30 -9.99 3.68 -15.02
N ILE A 31 -10.20 4.46 -13.95
CA ILE A 31 -11.49 4.55 -13.27
C ILE A 31 -12.55 5.14 -14.21
N LYS A 32 -12.21 6.24 -14.90
CA LYS A 32 -13.09 6.81 -15.93
C LYS A 32 -13.37 5.82 -17.06
N SER A 33 -12.34 5.14 -17.53
CA SER A 33 -12.44 4.14 -18.60
C SER A 33 -13.32 2.97 -18.18
N LEU A 34 -13.22 2.50 -16.94
CA LEU A 34 -14.05 1.44 -16.38
C LEU A 34 -15.51 1.89 -16.28
N GLY A 35 -15.76 3.13 -15.83
CA GLY A 35 -17.10 3.71 -15.79
C GLY A 35 -17.75 3.75 -17.18
N ILE A 36 -17.01 4.21 -18.19
CA ILE A 36 -17.46 4.20 -19.59
C ILE A 36 -17.69 2.76 -20.08
N ALA A 37 -16.77 1.83 -19.78
CA ALA A 37 -16.87 0.44 -20.18
C ALA A 37 -18.12 -0.24 -19.61
N LEU A 38 -18.38 -0.04 -18.32
CA LEU A 38 -19.54 -0.59 -17.62
C LEU A 38 -20.85 0.01 -18.16
N TYR A 39 -20.84 1.32 -18.45
CA TYR A 39 -21.97 1.99 -19.09
C TYR A 39 -22.24 1.41 -20.50
N GLU A 40 -21.22 1.29 -21.34
CA GLU A 40 -21.31 0.71 -22.69
C GLU A 40 -21.60 -0.79 -22.68
N PHE A 41 -21.30 -1.53 -21.60
CA PHE A 41 -21.59 -2.95 -21.49
C PHE A 41 -23.10 -3.24 -21.48
N SER A 42 -23.90 -2.28 -21.00
CA SER A 42 -25.36 -2.38 -20.99
C SER A 42 -26.01 -2.11 -22.35
N TRP A 43 -25.24 -1.70 -23.36
CA TRP A 43 -25.79 -1.31 -24.66
C TRP A 43 -26.13 -2.55 -25.49
N VAL A 44 -27.29 -2.51 -26.14
CA VAL A 44 -27.86 -3.65 -26.86
C VAL A 44 -27.43 -3.57 -28.33
N PRO A 45 -26.92 -4.66 -28.93
CA PRO A 45 -26.58 -4.68 -30.34
C PRO A 45 -27.83 -4.64 -31.22
N THR A 46 -27.78 -3.88 -32.31
CA THR A 46 -28.79 -3.92 -33.37
C THR A 46 -28.13 -3.60 -34.72
N THR A 47 -28.84 -3.86 -35.81
CA THR A 47 -28.38 -3.53 -37.16
C THR A 47 -28.95 -2.17 -37.57
N ALA A 48 -28.09 -1.32 -38.10
CA ALA A 48 -28.47 -0.05 -38.70
C ALA A 48 -28.15 -0.03 -40.19
N ILE A 49 -28.85 0.80 -40.94
CA ILE A 49 -28.58 1.07 -42.35
C ILE A 49 -27.98 2.47 -42.47
N VAL A 50 -26.88 2.59 -43.20
CA VAL A 50 -26.23 3.86 -43.47
C VAL A 50 -27.09 4.68 -44.43
N THR A 51 -27.59 5.83 -43.97
CA THR A 51 -28.42 6.74 -44.77
C THR A 51 -27.62 7.91 -45.35
N GLN A 52 -26.43 8.15 -44.83
CA GLN A 52 -25.50 9.14 -45.36
C GLN A 52 -24.06 8.66 -45.14
N ALA A 53 -23.33 8.45 -46.24
CA ALA A 53 -21.91 8.11 -46.22
C ALA A 53 -21.03 9.36 -46.24
N ALA A 54 -19.79 9.23 -45.77
CA ALA A 54 -18.82 10.32 -45.86
C ALA A 54 -18.45 10.62 -47.32
N THR A 55 -18.30 11.90 -47.62
CA THR A 55 -17.87 12.38 -48.94
C THR A 55 -16.41 12.83 -48.88
N ARG A 56 -15.80 13.07 -50.05
CA ARG A 56 -14.40 13.53 -50.15
C ARG A 56 -14.12 14.76 -49.28
N ASN A 57 -15.10 15.66 -49.16
CA ASN A 57 -14.98 16.96 -48.48
C ASN A 57 -15.69 17.03 -47.11
N LYS A 58 -16.50 16.03 -46.73
CA LYS A 58 -17.20 16.00 -45.43
C LYS A 58 -17.18 14.60 -44.83
N ALA A 59 -16.55 14.47 -43.66
CA ALA A 59 -16.51 13.25 -42.86
C ALA A 59 -17.75 13.13 -41.97
N THR A 60 -18.94 13.25 -42.57
CA THR A 60 -20.21 13.07 -41.87
C THR A 60 -20.78 11.71 -42.25
N PHE A 61 -21.26 10.98 -41.26
CA PHE A 61 -21.85 9.66 -41.44
C PHE A 61 -23.10 9.57 -40.58
N THR A 62 -24.21 9.19 -41.21
CA THR A 62 -25.52 9.06 -40.56
C THR A 62 -26.06 7.67 -40.84
N TYR A 63 -26.61 7.04 -39.82
CA TYR A 63 -27.24 5.73 -39.90
C TYR A 63 -28.59 5.74 -39.20
N GLN A 64 -29.47 4.87 -39.66
CA GLN A 64 -30.84 4.71 -39.18
C GLN A 64 -31.07 3.29 -38.67
N TYR A 65 -31.76 3.17 -37.56
CA TYR A 65 -32.06 1.90 -36.91
C TYR A 65 -33.44 1.94 -36.27
N THR A 66 -34.01 0.77 -36.01
CA THR A 66 -35.34 0.65 -35.42
C THR A 66 -35.24 -0.04 -34.07
N VAL A 67 -35.89 0.54 -33.05
CA VAL A 67 -36.03 -0.03 -31.71
C VAL A 67 -37.48 0.10 -31.31
N ASN A 68 -38.14 -1.00 -30.94
CA ASN A 68 -39.56 -1.01 -30.54
C ASN A 68 -40.49 -0.30 -31.56
N ASN A 69 -40.30 -0.60 -32.86
CA ASN A 69 -41.03 0.01 -33.98
C ASN A 69 -40.86 1.53 -34.14
N GLN A 70 -39.94 2.15 -33.39
CA GLN A 70 -39.57 3.55 -33.56
C GLN A 70 -38.24 3.65 -34.29
N VAL A 71 -38.18 4.58 -35.24
CA VAL A 71 -37.01 4.84 -36.07
C VAL A 71 -36.15 5.91 -35.40
N PHE A 72 -34.87 5.60 -35.22
CA PHE A 72 -33.87 6.50 -34.67
C PHE A 72 -32.75 6.74 -35.69
N GLN A 73 -32.13 7.90 -35.60
CA GLN A 73 -30.97 8.27 -36.39
C GLN A 73 -29.83 8.73 -35.49
N SER A 74 -28.60 8.37 -35.84
CA SER A 74 -27.40 8.78 -35.11
C SER A 74 -26.23 8.98 -36.08
N GLN A 75 -25.26 9.77 -35.63
CA GLN A 75 -24.02 10.08 -36.35
C GLN A 75 -22.77 9.70 -35.56
N ARG A 76 -22.95 9.10 -34.37
CA ARG A 76 -21.84 8.86 -33.46
C ARG A 76 -21.06 7.63 -33.90
N TYR A 77 -19.74 7.80 -33.97
CA TYR A 77 -18.77 6.76 -34.24
C TYR A 77 -17.83 6.62 -33.04
N ALA A 78 -17.70 5.40 -32.51
CA ALA A 78 -16.75 5.15 -31.43
C ALA A 78 -15.37 4.85 -32.03
N ILE A 79 -14.40 5.71 -31.77
CA ILE A 79 -13.02 5.50 -32.22
C ILE A 79 -12.42 4.37 -31.38
N ALA A 80 -12.33 3.18 -31.98
CA ALA A 80 -11.48 2.12 -31.47
C ALA A 80 -10.00 2.57 -31.53
N PRO A 81 -9.11 2.08 -30.65
CA PRO A 81 -7.69 2.44 -30.61
C PRO A 81 -6.87 1.92 -31.82
N ARG A 82 -7.47 1.83 -33.02
CA ARG A 82 -6.76 1.52 -34.26
C ARG A 82 -6.02 2.76 -34.75
N ARG A 83 -4.93 2.54 -35.49
CA ARG A 83 -4.05 3.57 -36.10
C ARG A 83 -4.72 4.51 -37.11
N LYS A 84 -6.04 4.40 -37.34
CA LYS A 84 -6.77 5.19 -38.33
C LYS A 84 -7.39 6.41 -37.69
N THR A 85 -7.37 7.55 -38.39
CA THR A 85 -8.12 8.74 -37.97
C THR A 85 -9.63 8.47 -38.04
N ALA A 86 -10.44 9.22 -37.28
CA ALA A 86 -11.90 9.09 -37.33
C ALA A 86 -12.43 9.25 -38.76
N ILE A 87 -11.82 10.15 -39.53
CA ILE A 87 -12.15 10.42 -40.93
C ILE A 87 -11.90 9.19 -41.81
N GLU A 88 -10.74 8.54 -41.67
CA GLU A 88 -10.41 7.32 -42.41
C GLU A 88 -11.35 6.17 -42.09
N ALA A 89 -11.69 5.99 -40.82
CA ALA A 89 -12.57 4.91 -40.40
C ALA A 89 -14.03 5.13 -40.88
N ILE A 90 -14.50 6.37 -40.88
CA ILE A 90 -15.84 6.70 -41.36
C ILE A 90 -15.98 6.51 -42.87
N ARG A 91 -14.89 6.71 -43.64
CA ARG A 91 -14.87 6.50 -45.10
C ARG A 91 -15.02 5.04 -45.53
N GLU A 92 -14.88 4.09 -44.61
CA GLU A 92 -15.11 2.67 -44.90
C GLU A 92 -16.60 2.33 -45.04
N PHE A 93 -17.49 3.24 -44.61
CA PHE A 93 -18.93 3.00 -44.67
C PHE A 93 -19.55 3.55 -45.94
N GLU A 94 -20.25 2.67 -46.67
CA GLU A 94 -20.97 3.00 -47.90
C GLU A 94 -22.45 3.27 -47.62
N LEU A 95 -23.08 4.03 -48.52
CA LEU A 95 -24.51 4.30 -48.45
C LEU A 95 -25.30 3.00 -48.61
N GLY A 96 -26.30 2.78 -47.74
CA GLY A 96 -27.11 1.56 -47.74
C GLY A 96 -26.45 0.35 -47.07
N GLN A 97 -25.19 0.46 -46.63
CA GLN A 97 -24.51 -0.61 -45.93
C GLN A 97 -25.20 -0.94 -44.60
N ALA A 98 -25.34 -2.23 -44.30
CA ALA A 98 -25.75 -2.70 -42.99
C ALA A 98 -24.55 -2.67 -42.02
N VAL A 99 -24.69 -1.99 -40.89
CA VAL A 99 -23.64 -1.85 -39.88
C VAL A 99 -24.16 -2.29 -38.52
N ASN A 100 -23.29 -2.96 -37.75
CA ASN A 100 -23.60 -3.33 -36.38
C ASN A 100 -23.37 -2.14 -35.46
N ILE A 101 -24.45 -1.76 -34.76
CA ILE A 101 -24.45 -0.67 -33.80
C ILE A 101 -24.81 -1.19 -32.42
N TYR A 102 -24.52 -0.38 -31.42
CA TYR A 102 -24.96 -0.60 -30.05
C TYR A 102 -25.75 0.62 -29.63
N TYR A 103 -26.96 0.44 -29.12
CA TYR A 103 -27.79 1.53 -28.61
C TYR A 103 -27.97 1.42 -27.10
N ASN A 104 -28.14 2.58 -26.46
CA ASN A 104 -28.44 2.63 -25.03
C ASN A 104 -29.92 2.29 -24.78
N PRO A 105 -30.25 1.20 -24.08
CA PRO A 105 -31.64 0.83 -23.83
C PRO A 105 -32.41 1.84 -22.97
N ARG A 106 -31.71 2.65 -22.17
CA ARG A 106 -32.32 3.73 -21.36
C ARG A 106 -32.55 5.02 -22.16
N ASN A 107 -31.82 5.20 -23.27
CA ASN A 107 -31.98 6.33 -24.17
C ASN A 107 -31.68 5.90 -25.61
N PRO A 108 -32.68 5.36 -26.35
CA PRO A 108 -32.48 4.81 -27.68
C PRO A 108 -31.99 5.81 -28.73
N GLN A 109 -32.01 7.13 -28.46
CA GLN A 109 -31.40 8.13 -29.36
C GLN A 109 -29.86 8.07 -29.35
N GLN A 110 -29.28 7.46 -28.32
CA GLN A 110 -27.84 7.28 -28.21
C GLN A 110 -27.45 5.90 -28.77
N ALA A 111 -26.79 5.91 -29.93
CA ALA A 111 -26.16 4.73 -30.50
C ALA A 111 -24.74 5.03 -30.97
N ILE A 112 -23.90 4.00 -31.05
CA ILE A 112 -22.53 4.06 -31.58
C ILE A 112 -22.26 2.88 -32.51
N VAL A 113 -21.48 3.13 -33.56
CA VAL A 113 -20.91 2.09 -34.41
C VAL A 113 -19.61 1.58 -33.78
N MET A 114 -19.47 0.26 -33.67
CA MET A 114 -18.39 -0.48 -32.98
C MET A 114 -18.31 -0.27 -31.45
N LYS A 115 -18.11 -1.38 -30.71
CA LYS A 115 -17.74 -1.32 -29.30
C LYS A 115 -16.25 -1.02 -29.17
N ARG A 116 -15.87 -0.03 -28.37
CA ARG A 116 -14.48 0.25 -28.05
C ARG A 116 -13.87 -1.01 -27.42
N LYS A 117 -12.91 -1.66 -28.10
CA LYS A 117 -12.13 -2.73 -27.47
C LYS A 117 -11.19 -2.09 -26.45
N LEU A 118 -11.69 -1.84 -25.25
CA LEU A 118 -10.83 -1.59 -24.10
C LEU A 118 -10.00 -2.84 -23.89
N ALA A 119 -8.67 -2.71 -23.93
CA ALA A 119 -7.78 -3.80 -23.61
C ALA A 119 -7.83 -4.03 -22.09
N PRO A 120 -8.57 -5.05 -21.60
CA PRO A 120 -8.92 -5.17 -20.18
C PRO A 120 -7.67 -5.31 -19.31
N ILE A 121 -6.63 -5.94 -19.88
CA ILE A 121 -5.35 -6.17 -19.23
C ILE A 121 -4.64 -4.87 -18.83
N PHE A 122 -4.68 -3.82 -19.66
CA PHE A 122 -4.01 -2.55 -19.34
C PHE A 122 -4.71 -1.79 -18.22
N ILE A 123 -6.04 -1.86 -18.16
CA ILE A 123 -6.83 -1.25 -17.08
C ILE A 123 -6.52 -1.98 -15.77
N LEU A 124 -6.52 -3.32 -15.80
CA LEU A 124 -6.22 -4.14 -14.64
C LEU A 124 -4.82 -3.85 -14.10
N PHE A 125 -3.80 -3.79 -14.98
CA PHE A 125 -2.43 -3.44 -14.58
C PHE A 125 -2.37 -2.05 -13.94
N ARG A 126 -2.98 -1.03 -14.55
CA ARG A 126 -2.95 0.33 -13.98
C ARG A 126 -3.63 0.41 -12.61
N LEU A 127 -4.76 -0.27 -12.43
CA LEU A 127 -5.44 -0.35 -11.13
C LEU A 127 -4.58 -1.07 -10.08
N LEU A 128 -3.96 -2.19 -10.46
CA LEU A 128 -3.09 -2.96 -9.57
C LEU A 128 -1.86 -2.16 -9.13
N PHE A 129 -1.13 -1.56 -10.09
CA PHE A 129 0.02 -0.73 -9.77
C PHE A 129 -0.36 0.50 -8.95
N GLY A 130 -1.43 1.20 -9.33
CA GLY A 130 -1.95 2.32 -8.54
C GLY A 130 -2.27 1.92 -7.11
N GLY A 131 -2.87 0.74 -6.92
CA GLY A 131 -3.22 0.22 -5.59
C GLY A 131 -2.00 -0.10 -4.75
N ILE A 132 -0.97 -0.70 -5.36
CA ILE A 132 0.33 -0.95 -4.72
C ILE A 132 0.98 0.37 -4.29
N PHE A 133 0.98 1.40 -5.14
CA PHE A 133 1.54 2.71 -4.79
C PHE A 133 0.79 3.37 -3.64
N ALA A 134 -0.54 3.33 -3.63
CA ALA A 134 -1.34 3.85 -2.52
C ALA A 134 -1.08 3.08 -1.22
N TRP A 135 -0.95 1.74 -1.31
CA TRP A 135 -0.64 0.91 -0.16
C TRP A 135 0.77 1.18 0.37
N MET A 136 1.78 1.32 -0.49
CA MET A 136 3.13 1.71 -0.10
C MET A 136 3.17 3.11 0.54
N ALA A 137 2.46 4.09 -0.02
CA ALA A 137 2.37 5.43 0.57
C ALA A 137 1.80 5.37 2.00
N THR A 138 0.75 4.57 2.19
CA THR A 138 0.16 4.34 3.51
C THR A 138 1.16 3.63 4.43
N GLY A 139 1.80 2.56 3.95
CA GLY A 139 2.81 1.83 4.69
C GLY A 139 3.94 2.73 5.19
N LEU A 140 4.53 3.54 4.31
CA LEU A 140 5.62 4.46 4.67
C LEU A 140 5.20 5.41 5.78
N THR A 141 3.99 5.97 5.73
CA THR A 141 3.49 6.85 6.79
C THR A 141 3.28 6.14 8.13
N PHE A 142 2.95 4.84 8.13
CA PHE A 142 2.72 4.08 9.36
C PHE A 142 3.99 3.40 9.91
N PHE A 143 4.94 3.00 9.07
CA PHE A 143 6.14 2.29 9.50
C PHE A 143 7.14 3.19 10.24
N GLU A 144 7.18 4.49 9.93
CA GLU A 144 8.01 5.45 10.68
C GLU A 144 7.54 5.55 12.15
N ASP A 145 6.22 5.55 12.40
CA ASP A 145 5.67 5.54 13.76
C ASP A 145 5.98 4.24 14.51
N VAL A 146 5.97 3.10 13.82
CA VAL A 146 6.35 1.81 14.43
C VAL A 146 7.84 1.81 14.80
N GLY A 147 8.70 2.34 13.93
CA GLY A 147 10.12 2.54 14.22
C GLY A 147 10.35 3.43 15.44
N GLY A 148 9.62 4.55 15.52
CA GLY A 148 9.63 5.44 16.69
C GLY A 148 9.18 4.73 17.97
N LEU A 149 8.15 3.90 17.90
CA LEU A 149 7.64 3.15 19.07
C LEU A 149 8.65 2.11 19.58
N ILE A 150 9.36 1.43 18.66
CA ILE A 150 10.42 0.47 18.99
C ILE A 150 11.60 1.20 19.62
N ASN A 151 12.05 2.31 19.02
CA ASN A 151 13.16 3.11 19.55
C ASN A 151 12.83 3.70 20.93
N TYR A 152 11.62 4.22 21.13
CA TYR A 152 11.17 4.74 22.42
C TYR A 152 11.18 3.67 23.51
N ARG A 153 10.71 2.45 23.19
CA ARG A 153 10.75 1.32 24.14
C ARG A 153 12.19 0.97 24.50
N MET A 154 13.08 0.90 23.52
CA MET A 154 14.51 0.60 23.73
C MET A 154 15.19 1.66 24.60
N GLU A 155 14.97 2.94 24.32
CA GLU A 155 15.54 4.04 25.12
C GLU A 155 15.09 3.98 26.58
N LYS A 156 13.80 3.69 26.82
CA LYS A 156 13.27 3.54 28.18
C LYS A 156 13.86 2.33 28.91
N GLU A 157 14.08 1.22 28.22
CA GLU A 157 14.72 0.04 28.79
C GLU A 157 16.21 0.28 29.10
N ASP A 158 16.91 0.99 28.22
CA ASP A 158 18.31 1.37 28.41
C ASP A 158 18.48 2.36 29.58
N GLN A 159 17.61 3.37 29.69
CA GLN A 159 17.61 4.28 30.85
C GLN A 159 17.33 3.55 32.16
N ALA A 160 16.43 2.56 32.16
CA ALA A 160 16.17 1.75 33.35
C ALA A 160 17.39 0.89 33.73
N ALA A 161 18.10 0.32 32.75
CA ALA A 161 19.32 -0.44 32.96
C ALA A 161 20.46 0.43 33.52
N LEU A 162 20.61 1.66 33.00
CA LEU A 162 21.61 2.62 33.48
C LEU A 162 21.34 3.08 34.91
N LYS A 163 20.09 3.45 35.23
CA LYS A 163 19.70 3.84 36.60
C LYS A 163 19.89 2.69 37.59
N PHE A 164 19.54 1.47 37.17
CA PHE A 164 19.79 0.26 37.95
C PHE A 164 21.29 0.08 38.21
N GLY A 165 22.12 0.18 37.18
CA GLY A 165 23.57 0.13 37.30
C GLY A 165 24.15 1.14 38.29
N ALA A 166 23.78 2.41 38.13
CA ALA A 166 24.20 3.50 39.01
C ALA A 166 23.83 3.25 40.48
N GLN A 167 22.62 2.72 40.75
CA GLN A 167 22.16 2.41 42.10
C GLN A 167 23.05 1.37 42.82
N TYR A 168 23.56 0.37 42.10
CA TYR A 168 24.42 -0.67 42.70
C TYR A 168 25.90 -0.33 42.64
N GLN A 169 26.29 0.63 41.81
CA GLN A 169 27.66 1.12 41.74
C GLN A 169 28.08 1.81 43.05
N GLU A 170 27.15 2.49 43.72
CA GLU A 170 27.37 3.09 45.05
C GLU A 170 27.49 2.06 46.19
N ARG A 171 27.06 0.81 45.95
CA ARG A 171 27.06 -0.28 46.94
C ARG A 171 28.17 -1.31 46.70
N LEU A 172 29.14 -1.01 45.83
CA LEU A 172 30.21 -1.94 45.48
C LEU A 172 31.15 -2.30 46.63
N ASP A 173 31.11 -1.56 47.73
CA ASP A 173 31.86 -1.88 48.96
C ASP A 173 31.24 -3.03 49.76
N GLU A 174 29.99 -3.43 49.45
CA GLU A 174 29.33 -4.56 50.09
C GLU A 174 29.85 -5.91 49.58
N PRO A 175 29.87 -6.96 50.43
CA PRO A 175 30.28 -8.29 50.01
C PRO A 175 29.37 -8.82 48.90
N VAL A 176 29.98 -9.38 47.86
CA VAL A 176 29.29 -9.74 46.61
C VAL A 176 28.20 -10.80 46.83
N GLU A 177 28.40 -11.68 47.79
CA GLU A 177 27.47 -12.74 48.19
C GLU A 177 26.12 -12.17 48.67
N GLN A 178 26.10 -10.95 49.22
CA GLN A 178 24.88 -10.27 49.66
C GLN A 178 24.22 -9.50 48.51
N LEU A 179 25.02 -8.92 47.61
CA LEU A 179 24.55 -8.10 46.49
C LEU A 179 23.86 -8.92 45.39
N VAL A 180 24.39 -10.10 45.04
CA VAL A 180 23.93 -10.87 43.87
C VAL A 180 22.44 -11.26 43.95
N PRO A 181 21.92 -11.83 45.06
CA PRO A 181 20.50 -12.18 45.17
C PRO A 181 19.58 -10.96 45.12
N GLU A 182 20.03 -9.83 45.67
CA GLU A 182 19.28 -8.57 45.67
C GLU A 182 19.21 -7.97 44.26
N ILE A 183 20.34 -7.94 43.55
CA ILE A 183 20.44 -7.51 42.16
C ILE A 183 19.52 -8.34 41.26
N ILE A 184 19.51 -9.67 41.41
CA ILE A 184 18.65 -10.56 40.61
C ILE A 184 17.16 -10.28 40.87
N ARG A 185 16.80 -10.06 42.15
CA ARG A 185 15.41 -9.77 42.55
C ARG A 185 14.91 -8.46 41.95
N HIS A 186 15.76 -7.45 41.89
CA HIS A 186 15.41 -6.11 41.38
C HIS A 186 15.74 -5.91 39.90
N LEU A 187 16.27 -6.93 39.22
CA LEU A 187 16.67 -6.83 37.84
C LEU A 187 15.46 -6.46 36.95
N PRO A 188 15.56 -5.42 36.10
CA PRO A 188 14.48 -5.04 35.20
C PRO A 188 14.01 -6.23 34.35
N LYS A 189 12.70 -6.42 34.24
CA LYS A 189 12.11 -7.55 33.50
C LYS A 189 12.64 -7.68 32.06
N ALA A 190 12.92 -6.55 31.40
CA ALA A 190 13.50 -6.51 30.06
C ALA A 190 14.91 -7.13 30.02
N LEU A 191 15.79 -6.72 30.94
CA LEU A 191 17.13 -7.30 31.10
C LEU A 191 17.06 -8.79 31.42
N ARG A 192 16.20 -9.20 32.38
CA ARG A 192 16.03 -10.63 32.72
C ARG A 192 15.63 -11.47 31.51
N ARG A 193 14.72 -10.97 30.67
CA ARG A 193 14.31 -11.64 29.42
C ARG A 193 15.46 -11.73 28.40
N SER A 194 16.21 -10.64 28.22
CA SER A 194 17.36 -10.63 27.31
C SER A 194 18.46 -11.61 27.77
N LEU A 195 18.79 -11.63 29.06
CA LEU A 195 19.76 -12.58 29.62
C LEU A 195 19.31 -14.03 29.48
N GLY A 196 18.01 -14.31 29.63
CA GLY A 196 17.44 -15.63 29.36
C GLY A 196 17.73 -16.15 27.94
N LYS A 197 17.74 -15.26 26.92
CA LYS A 197 18.10 -15.64 25.54
C LYS A 197 19.58 -16.03 25.42
N TYR A 198 20.48 -15.33 26.11
CA TYR A 198 21.90 -15.65 26.11
C TYR A 198 22.20 -16.96 26.85
N LEU A 199 21.49 -17.21 27.96
CA LEU A 199 21.56 -18.48 28.70
C LEU A 199 21.11 -19.68 27.85
N ASN A 200 20.10 -19.51 27.00
CA ASN A 200 19.63 -20.57 26.10
C ASN A 200 20.60 -20.86 24.95
N GLN A 201 21.47 -19.91 24.59
CA GLN A 201 22.46 -20.09 23.52
C GLN A 201 23.80 -20.65 24.03
N GLN A 202 23.92 -21.03 25.31
CA GLN A 202 25.18 -21.42 25.96
C GLN A 202 26.31 -20.37 25.81
N LYS A 203 25.97 -19.11 25.53
CA LYS A 203 26.94 -18.01 25.34
C LYS A 203 27.09 -17.22 26.64
N ARG A 204 27.63 -17.86 27.69
CA ARG A 204 27.87 -17.22 29.01
C ARG A 204 28.65 -15.91 28.88
N GLN A 205 29.76 -15.93 28.14
CA GLN A 205 30.61 -14.75 27.90
C GLN A 205 29.87 -13.61 27.16
N GLY A 206 28.91 -13.96 26.29
CA GLY A 206 28.06 -12.98 25.61
C GLY A 206 27.05 -12.33 26.54
N GLY A 207 26.47 -13.09 27.47
CA GLY A 207 25.51 -12.57 28.47
C GLY A 207 26.17 -11.62 29.48
N ALA A 208 27.34 -11.98 30.00
CA ALA A 208 28.10 -11.12 30.93
C ALA A 208 28.56 -9.81 30.25
N SER A 209 29.05 -9.90 29.00
CA SER A 209 29.44 -8.71 28.22
C SER A 209 28.25 -7.80 27.90
N TYR A 210 27.09 -8.38 27.62
CA TYR A 210 25.84 -7.64 27.41
C TYR A 210 25.35 -6.95 28.70
N LEU A 211 25.39 -7.66 29.83
CA LEU A 211 24.99 -7.10 31.12
C LEU A 211 25.89 -5.92 31.50
N ARG A 212 27.21 -6.08 31.34
CA ARG A 212 28.19 -5.02 31.59
C ARG A 212 27.94 -3.79 30.71
N SER A 213 27.71 -3.96 29.41
CA SER A 213 27.52 -2.82 28.50
C SER A 213 26.24 -2.05 28.79
N LYS A 214 25.20 -2.72 29.30
CA LYS A 214 23.90 -2.09 29.61
C LYS A 214 23.80 -1.49 31.01
N THR A 215 24.51 -2.04 31.99
CA THR A 215 24.41 -1.62 33.39
C THR A 215 25.65 -0.92 33.91
N GLY A 216 26.80 -1.03 33.25
CA GLY A 216 28.06 -0.50 33.77
C GLY A 216 28.63 -1.26 34.96
N LEU A 217 28.03 -2.38 35.38
CA LEU A 217 28.49 -3.18 36.52
C LEU A 217 29.89 -3.78 36.27
N PRO A 218 30.67 -4.03 37.34
CA PRO A 218 31.99 -4.66 37.21
C PRO A 218 31.92 -6.04 36.55
N PRO A 219 32.96 -6.47 35.80
CA PRO A 219 32.96 -7.76 35.10
C PRO A 219 32.70 -8.96 36.01
N LYS A 220 33.37 -9.01 37.17
CA LYS A 220 33.26 -10.11 38.14
C LYS A 220 31.84 -10.28 38.67
N LEU A 221 31.16 -9.16 38.94
CA LEU A 221 29.78 -9.15 39.40
C LEU A 221 28.82 -9.64 38.31
N CYS A 222 29.05 -9.23 37.05
CA CYS A 222 28.26 -9.70 35.91
C CYS A 222 28.36 -11.22 35.71
N GLU A 223 29.55 -11.80 35.88
CA GLU A 223 29.77 -13.24 35.77
C GLU A 223 29.02 -14.02 36.85
N GLN A 224 29.08 -13.57 38.10
CA GLN A 224 28.40 -14.21 39.23
C GLN A 224 26.87 -14.11 39.11
N ILE A 225 26.34 -12.98 38.62
CA ILE A 225 24.91 -12.84 38.31
C ILE A 225 24.49 -13.85 37.23
N MET A 226 25.31 -14.03 36.19
CA MET A 226 25.01 -15.00 35.12
C MET A 226 25.04 -16.45 35.62
N GLU A 227 26.00 -16.78 36.50
CA GLU A 227 26.10 -18.10 37.12
C GLU A 227 24.88 -18.41 37.99
N GLN A 228 24.47 -17.46 38.83
CA GLN A 228 23.31 -17.60 39.70
C GLN A 228 21.99 -17.70 38.90
N LEU A 229 21.83 -16.92 37.83
CA LEU A 229 20.66 -17.02 36.94
C LEU A 229 20.58 -18.36 36.21
N GLU A 230 21.73 -18.95 35.86
CA GLU A 230 21.76 -20.28 35.27
C GLU A 230 21.41 -21.36 36.28
N HIS A 231 21.88 -21.20 37.53
CA HIS A 231 21.52 -22.08 38.63
C HIS A 231 20.00 -22.05 38.91
N GLU A 232 19.39 -20.86 39.01
CA GLU A 232 17.93 -20.71 39.18
C GLU A 232 17.12 -21.34 38.03
N ARG A 233 17.66 -21.34 36.80
CA ARG A 233 16.96 -21.91 35.64
C ARG A 233 16.97 -23.44 35.63
N ASN A 234 18.01 -24.06 36.18
CA ASN A 234 18.19 -25.51 36.16
C ASN A 234 17.49 -26.21 37.34
N GLN A 235 16.89 -25.44 38.26
CA GLN A 235 16.01 -25.91 39.34
C GLN A 235 14.55 -25.87 38.88
#